data_AF-B5VDJ9-F1
#
_entry.id   AF-B5VDJ9-F1
#
_cell.length_a   1.000
_cell.length_b   1.000
_cell.length_c   1.000
_cell.angle_alpha   90.00
_cell.angle_beta   90.00
_cell.angle_gamma   90.00
#
_symmetry.space_group_name_H-M   'P 1'
#
loop_
_entity.id
_entity.type
_entity.pdbx_description
1 polymer ?
#
loop_
_entity_poly.entity_id
_entity_poly.type
_entity_poly.pdbx_seq_one_letter_code
_entity_poly.pdbx_strand_id
1 'polypeptide(L)'
;MSSSSSTGYSKNNAAHIKQENTLRQRESSSISVSEELSSADERDAEDFSKEKPAAQSSLLRLESVVMPVIFTALALFTRMYKIGINNHVVWDEAHFGKFGSYYLRHEFYHDVHPPLGKMLVGLSGYLAGYNGSWDFPSGEIYPDYLDYVKMRLFNASFSALCVPLAYFTAKAIGFSLPTVWLMTVLVLFENSYSTL
;
A
#
# COMPACT_ATOMS: atom_id res chain seq x y z
N MET A 1 -25.18 -30.02 94.61
CA MET A 1 -25.40 -29.40 93.28
C MET A 1 -24.07 -28.86 92.81
N SER A 2 -23.36 -29.60 91.93
CA SER A 2 -23.19 -29.30 90.49
C SER A 2 -22.32 -28.04 90.29
N SER A 3 -21.16 -28.01 89.62
CA SER A 3 -20.76 -28.69 88.40
C SER A 3 -19.24 -28.55 88.17
N SER A 4 -18.66 -29.49 87.43
CA SER A 4 -17.33 -29.48 86.84
C SER A 4 -17.31 -28.65 85.54
N SER A 5 -16.19 -28.03 85.17
CA SER A 5 -15.83 -27.91 83.74
C SER A 5 -14.33 -27.79 83.52
N SER A 6 -13.85 -28.75 82.72
CA SER A 6 -12.59 -28.83 81.98
C SER A 6 -12.36 -27.57 81.14
N THR A 7 -11.14 -27.03 81.16
CA THR A 7 -10.69 -26.10 80.12
C THR A 7 -9.69 -26.84 79.22
N GLY A 8 -10.20 -27.31 78.09
CA GLY A 8 -9.40 -27.87 77.00
C GLY A 8 -8.57 -26.79 76.34
N TYR A 9 -7.25 -26.96 76.38
CA TYR A 9 -6.30 -26.15 75.61
C TYR A 9 -6.47 -26.49 74.12
N SER A 10 -7.13 -25.60 73.40
CA SER A 10 -7.69 -25.79 72.06
C SER A 10 -6.60 -25.80 70.97
N LYS A 11 -6.68 -26.80 70.08
CA LYS A 11 -5.83 -27.04 68.89
C LYS A 11 -5.88 -25.93 67.81
N ASN A 12 -6.52 -24.79 68.08
CA ASN A 12 -6.84 -23.78 67.07
C ASN A 12 -5.70 -22.76 66.80
N ASN A 13 -4.74 -22.57 67.71
CA ASN A 13 -3.64 -21.61 67.48
C ASN A 13 -2.55 -22.13 66.52
N ALA A 14 -2.30 -23.44 66.48
CA ALA A 14 -1.27 -24.01 65.62
C ALA A 14 -1.62 -23.94 64.12
N ALA A 15 -2.91 -24.02 63.78
CA ALA A 15 -3.39 -23.90 62.40
C ALA A 15 -3.25 -22.46 61.87
N HIS A 16 -3.54 -21.46 62.70
CA HIS A 16 -3.43 -20.05 62.34
C HIS A 16 -1.97 -19.62 62.12
N ILE A 17 -1.06 -20.03 63.02
CA ILE A 17 0.38 -19.74 62.90
C ILE A 17 0.99 -20.45 61.68
N LYS A 18 0.55 -21.67 61.37
CA LYS A 18 1.00 -22.39 60.16
C LYS A 18 0.50 -21.71 58.88
N GLN A 19 -0.73 -21.19 58.88
CA GLN A 19 -1.28 -20.47 57.73
C GLN A 19 -0.57 -19.12 57.50
N GLU A 20 -0.27 -18.35 58.55
CA GLU A 20 0.51 -17.11 58.45
C GLU A 20 1.94 -17.33 57.94
N ASN A 21 2.63 -18.38 58.42
CA ASN A 21 3.97 -18.71 57.91
C ASN A 21 3.93 -19.16 56.44
N THR A 22 2.88 -19.89 56.03
CA THR A 22 2.72 -20.32 54.62
C THR A 22 2.40 -19.12 53.71
N LEU A 23 1.64 -18.14 54.19
CA LEU A 23 1.31 -16.91 53.46
C LEU A 23 2.53 -16.00 53.31
N ARG A 24 3.30 -15.81 54.39
CA ARG A 24 4.57 -15.05 54.35
C ARG A 24 5.62 -15.69 53.44
N GLN A 25 5.69 -17.02 53.42
CA GLN A 25 6.61 -17.74 52.55
C GLN A 25 6.21 -17.61 51.07
N ARG A 26 4.90 -17.58 50.76
CA ARG A 26 4.39 -17.28 49.40
C ARG A 26 4.71 -15.86 48.96
N GLU A 27 4.50 -14.85 49.82
CA GLU A 27 4.86 -13.45 49.49
C GLU A 27 6.37 -13.29 49.21
N SER A 28 7.24 -13.88 50.03
CA SER A 28 8.69 -13.82 49.80
C SER A 28 9.12 -14.50 48.50
N SER A 29 8.50 -15.62 48.14
CA SER A 29 8.77 -16.33 46.88
C SER A 29 8.21 -15.60 45.66
N SER A 30 7.08 -14.89 45.78
CA SER A 30 6.56 -14.07 44.69
C SER A 30 7.41 -12.81 44.46
N ILE A 31 8.00 -12.25 45.51
CA ILE A 31 8.90 -11.08 45.42
C ILE A 31 10.24 -11.50 44.78
N SER A 32 10.84 -12.62 45.21
CA SER A 32 12.10 -13.08 44.61
C SER A 32 11.94 -13.51 43.15
N VAL A 33 10.82 -14.15 42.79
CA VAL A 33 10.53 -14.54 41.39
C VAL A 33 10.23 -13.33 40.52
N SER A 34 9.59 -12.27 41.05
CA SER A 34 9.34 -11.05 40.27
C SER A 34 10.59 -10.19 40.09
N GLU A 35 11.50 -10.14 41.06
CA GLU A 35 12.81 -9.50 40.93
C GLU A 35 13.78 -10.27 40.01
N GLU A 36 13.76 -11.61 40.01
CA GLU A 36 14.52 -12.42 39.05
C GLU A 36 13.97 -12.32 37.62
N LEU A 37 12.64 -12.23 37.45
CA LEU A 37 12.02 -12.07 36.14
C LEU A 37 12.22 -10.65 35.58
N SER A 38 12.20 -9.60 36.42
CA SER A 38 12.47 -8.23 35.97
C SER A 38 13.96 -8.01 35.64
N SER A 39 14.86 -8.66 36.36
CA SER A 39 16.31 -8.54 36.12
C SER A 39 16.83 -9.46 35.02
N ALA A 40 16.10 -10.50 34.62
CA ALA A 40 16.41 -11.31 33.44
C ALA A 40 15.98 -10.62 32.14
N ASP A 41 14.78 -10.01 32.11
CA ASP A 41 14.29 -9.28 30.92
C ASP A 41 15.10 -8.01 30.60
N GLU A 42 15.65 -7.32 31.62
CA GLU A 42 16.47 -6.12 31.40
C GLU A 42 17.89 -6.43 30.87
N ARG A 43 18.44 -7.62 31.15
CA ARG A 43 19.80 -7.99 30.72
C ARG A 43 19.86 -8.50 29.29
N ASP A 44 18.79 -9.09 28.77
CA ASP A 44 18.71 -9.59 27.39
C ASP A 44 18.15 -8.55 26.40
N ALA A 45 17.52 -7.46 26.88
CA ALA A 45 16.99 -6.39 26.04
C ALA A 45 18.04 -5.32 25.62
N GLU A 46 19.14 -5.20 26.36
CA GLU A 46 20.16 -4.17 26.11
C GLU A 46 21.15 -4.54 24.98
N ASP A 47 21.29 -5.82 24.62
CA ASP A 47 22.38 -6.27 23.72
C ASP A 47 22.00 -6.37 22.23
N PHE A 48 20.71 -6.29 21.86
CA PHE A 48 20.29 -6.26 20.45
C PHE A 48 20.22 -4.86 19.82
N SER A 49 20.49 -3.81 20.61
CA SER A 49 20.20 -2.43 20.21
C SER A 49 21.41 -1.63 19.70
N LYS A 50 22.64 -2.15 19.78
CA LYS A 50 23.82 -1.27 19.74
C LYS A 50 24.67 -1.17 18.47
N GLU A 51 24.50 -1.97 17.42
CA GLU A 51 25.36 -1.80 16.22
C GLU A 51 24.72 -2.12 14.85
N LYS A 52 23.72 -1.35 14.35
CA LYS A 52 23.39 -1.29 12.89
C LYS A 52 22.85 0.04 12.29
N PRO A 53 23.04 1.26 12.84
CA PRO A 53 22.28 2.42 12.37
C PRO A 53 22.72 2.99 11.00
N ALA A 54 24.01 2.96 10.66
CA ALA A 54 24.52 3.63 9.45
C ALA A 54 24.25 2.83 8.16
N ALA A 55 24.38 1.50 8.21
CA ALA A 55 24.10 0.63 7.07
C ALA A 55 22.59 0.49 6.82
N GLN A 56 21.76 0.36 7.87
CA GLN A 56 20.31 0.28 7.71
C GLN A 56 19.71 1.57 7.15
N SER A 57 20.14 2.74 7.64
CA SER A 57 19.65 4.02 7.11
C SER A 57 20.05 4.26 5.64
N SER A 58 21.24 3.83 5.25
CA SER A 58 21.71 3.91 3.85
C SER A 58 20.94 2.95 2.93
N LEU A 59 20.67 1.72 3.38
CA LEU A 59 19.85 0.76 2.63
C LEU A 59 18.40 1.24 2.48
N LEU A 60 17.82 1.83 3.52
CA LEU A 60 16.47 2.42 3.46
C LEU A 60 16.41 3.64 2.54
N ARG A 61 17.48 4.44 2.47
CA ARG A 61 17.60 5.55 1.50
C ARG A 61 17.78 5.05 0.07
N LEU A 62 18.53 3.98 -0.13
CA LEU A 62 18.70 3.40 -1.46
C LEU A 62 17.39 2.76 -1.94
N GLU A 63 16.73 2.00 -1.07
CA GLU A 63 15.42 1.39 -1.32
C GLU A 63 14.40 2.45 -1.74
N SER A 64 14.44 3.62 -1.08
CA SER A 64 13.45 4.66 -1.32
C SER A 64 13.52 5.30 -2.69
N VAL A 65 14.63 5.12 -3.41
CA VAL A 65 14.85 5.58 -4.78
C VAL A 65 14.78 4.41 -5.76
N VAL A 66 15.45 3.30 -5.45
CA VAL A 66 15.58 2.15 -6.36
C VAL A 66 14.27 1.41 -6.55
N MET A 67 13.53 1.13 -5.47
CA MET A 67 12.27 0.36 -5.58
C MET A 67 11.18 1.08 -6.37
N PRO A 68 10.87 2.38 -6.15
CA PRO A 68 9.92 3.08 -7.01
C PRO A 68 10.31 3.05 -8.49
N VAL A 69 11.60 3.16 -8.81
CA VAL A 69 12.09 3.10 -10.20
C VAL A 69 11.84 1.72 -10.80
N ILE A 70 12.14 0.64 -10.08
CA ILE A 70 11.87 -0.73 -10.51
C ILE A 70 10.36 -0.95 -10.73
N PHE A 71 9.53 -0.57 -9.76
CA PHE A 71 8.08 -0.72 -9.89
C PHE A 71 7.50 0.13 -11.02
N THR A 72 8.04 1.32 -11.26
CA THR A 72 7.62 2.18 -12.39
C THR A 72 8.03 1.56 -13.72
N ALA A 73 9.24 1.01 -13.84
CA ALA A 73 9.68 0.33 -15.05
C ALA A 73 8.81 -0.91 -15.35
N LEU A 74 8.49 -1.70 -14.32
CA LEU A 74 7.55 -2.81 -14.44
C LEU A 74 6.15 -2.33 -14.83
N ALA A 75 5.67 -1.21 -14.27
CA ALA A 75 4.37 -0.63 -14.58
C ALA A 75 4.26 -0.18 -16.04
N LEU A 76 5.31 0.48 -16.54
CA LEU A 76 5.40 0.87 -17.95
C LEU A 76 5.43 -0.36 -18.84
N PHE A 77 6.22 -1.37 -18.48
CA PHE A 77 6.28 -2.62 -19.24
C PHE A 77 4.92 -3.31 -19.31
N THR A 78 4.26 -3.56 -18.18
CA THR A 78 2.97 -4.29 -18.16
C THR A 78 1.86 -3.56 -18.91
N ARG A 79 1.83 -2.21 -18.84
CA ARG A 79 0.78 -1.40 -19.46
C ARG A 79 1.03 -1.08 -20.93
N MET A 80 2.29 -1.00 -21.36
CA MET A 80 2.65 -0.62 -22.73
C MET A 80 2.99 -1.83 -23.61
N TYR A 81 3.17 -3.01 -23.02
CA TYR A 81 3.49 -4.22 -23.78
C TYR A 81 2.37 -4.56 -24.78
N LYS A 82 2.72 -4.50 -26.07
CA LYS A 82 1.82 -4.80 -27.20
C LYS A 82 0.52 -3.98 -27.21
N ILE A 83 0.58 -2.74 -26.72
CA ILE A 83 -0.59 -1.83 -26.64
C ILE A 83 -1.26 -1.54 -28.01
N GLY A 84 -0.52 -1.69 -29.10
CA GLY A 84 -1.01 -1.51 -30.46
C GLY A 84 -1.58 -2.77 -31.14
N ILE A 85 -1.65 -3.91 -30.44
CA ILE A 85 -2.02 -5.20 -31.07
C ILE A 85 -3.42 -5.20 -31.69
N ASN A 86 -4.36 -4.49 -31.08
CA ASN A 86 -5.69 -4.28 -31.63
C ASN A 86 -5.70 -2.95 -32.41
N ASN A 87 -5.91 -2.99 -33.71
CA ASN A 87 -5.99 -1.83 -34.59
C ASN A 87 -7.43 -1.32 -34.80
N HIS A 88 -8.40 -1.83 -34.03
CA HIS A 88 -9.76 -1.33 -34.01
C HIS A 88 -9.99 -0.34 -32.86
N VAL A 89 -10.92 0.60 -33.07
CA VAL A 89 -11.40 1.53 -32.05
C VAL A 89 -12.19 0.76 -30.99
N VAL A 90 -11.73 0.80 -29.74
CA VAL A 90 -12.47 0.25 -28.59
C VAL A 90 -13.50 1.25 -28.05
N TRP A 91 -14.42 0.76 -27.20
CA TRP A 91 -15.61 1.49 -26.76
C TRP A 91 -15.32 2.87 -26.16
N ASP A 92 -14.30 2.99 -25.30
CA ASP A 92 -13.92 4.28 -24.71
C ASP A 92 -13.24 5.20 -25.73
N GLU A 93 -12.44 4.65 -26.64
CA GLU A 93 -11.77 5.43 -27.69
C GLU A 93 -12.76 6.08 -28.66
N ALA A 94 -13.89 5.43 -28.93
CA ALA A 94 -14.93 5.99 -29.79
C ALA A 94 -15.54 7.29 -29.20
N HIS A 95 -15.73 7.31 -27.88
CA HIS A 95 -16.27 8.48 -27.19
C HIS A 95 -15.21 9.55 -26.98
N PHE A 96 -14.10 9.18 -26.34
CA PHE A 96 -13.05 10.15 -25.96
C PHE A 96 -12.23 10.65 -27.14
N GLY A 97 -11.97 9.80 -28.14
CA GLY A 97 -11.26 10.18 -29.37
C GLY A 97 -12.04 11.22 -30.16
N LYS A 98 -13.36 11.02 -30.33
CA LYS A 98 -14.24 12.01 -30.97
C LYS A 98 -14.22 13.36 -30.26
N PHE A 99 -14.27 13.37 -28.92
CA PHE A 99 -14.18 14.63 -28.18
C PHE A 99 -12.79 15.28 -28.28
N GLY A 100 -11.72 14.48 -28.31
CA GLY A 100 -10.38 14.96 -28.62
C GLY A 100 -10.31 15.67 -29.97
N SER A 101 -11.00 15.13 -31.00
CA SER A 101 -11.11 15.75 -32.32
C SER A 101 -11.76 17.14 -32.27
N TYR A 102 -12.81 17.34 -31.45
CA TYR A 102 -13.43 18.68 -31.31
C TYR A 102 -12.47 19.71 -30.72
N TYR A 103 -11.62 19.33 -29.76
CA TYR A 103 -10.61 20.24 -29.23
C TYR A 103 -9.57 20.64 -30.28
N LEU A 104 -9.12 19.70 -31.11
CA LEU A 104 -8.19 19.99 -32.21
C LEU A 104 -8.82 20.88 -33.29
N ARG A 105 -10.11 20.68 -33.57
CA ARG A 105 -10.88 21.48 -34.54
C ARG A 105 -11.39 22.81 -33.99
N HIS A 106 -11.20 23.07 -32.69
CA HIS A 106 -11.77 24.24 -31.99
C HIS A 106 -13.29 24.36 -32.16
N GLU A 107 -13.98 23.22 -32.15
CA GLU A 107 -15.44 23.17 -32.25
C GLU A 107 -16.08 23.04 -30.88
N PHE A 108 -17.14 23.81 -30.65
CA PHE A 108 -17.92 23.69 -29.43
C PHE A 108 -18.74 22.40 -29.43
N TYR A 109 -18.69 21.68 -28.33
CA TYR A 109 -19.54 20.53 -28.06
C TYR A 109 -20.02 20.57 -26.60
N HIS A 110 -21.17 19.95 -26.34
CA HIS A 110 -21.71 19.84 -25.00
C HIS A 110 -21.35 18.48 -24.39
N ASP A 111 -20.92 18.49 -23.13
CA ASP A 111 -20.56 17.28 -22.39
C ASP A 111 -21.03 17.38 -20.94
N VAL A 112 -21.30 16.22 -20.34
CA VAL A 112 -21.69 16.10 -18.93
C VAL A 112 -20.49 16.07 -17.98
N HIS A 113 -19.28 15.77 -18.48
CA HIS A 113 -18.08 15.65 -17.65
C HIS A 113 -17.20 16.90 -17.71
N PRO A 114 -16.36 17.13 -16.68
CA PRO A 114 -15.32 18.15 -16.72
C PRO A 114 -14.36 17.96 -17.91
N PRO A 115 -13.80 19.06 -18.46
CA PRO A 115 -13.10 19.04 -19.76
C PRO A 115 -11.68 18.45 -19.71
N LEU A 116 -11.02 18.44 -18.55
CA LEU A 116 -9.57 18.18 -18.46
C LEU A 116 -9.14 16.86 -19.11
N GLY A 117 -9.86 15.76 -18.83
CA GLY A 117 -9.51 14.45 -19.39
C GLY A 117 -9.60 14.44 -20.92
N LYS A 118 -10.63 15.08 -21.48
CA LYS A 118 -10.84 15.14 -22.94
C LYS A 118 -9.85 16.08 -23.62
N MET A 119 -9.45 17.16 -22.94
CA MET A 119 -8.35 18.02 -23.38
C MET A 119 -7.03 17.27 -23.44
N LEU A 120 -6.73 16.40 -22.47
CA LEU A 120 -5.54 15.54 -22.49
C LEU A 120 -5.59 14.53 -23.65
N VAL A 121 -6.76 13.99 -23.97
CA VAL A 121 -6.94 13.14 -25.17
C VAL A 121 -6.74 13.94 -26.46
N GLY A 122 -7.21 15.19 -26.53
CA GLY A 122 -6.89 16.09 -27.64
C GLY A 122 -5.38 16.36 -27.76
N LEU A 123 -4.71 16.61 -26.62
CA LEU A 123 -3.25 16.78 -26.57
C LEU A 123 -2.50 15.53 -27.04
N SER A 124 -2.98 14.34 -26.69
CA SER A 124 -2.37 13.08 -27.16
C SER A 124 -2.46 12.94 -28.68
N GLY A 125 -3.61 13.32 -29.26
CA GLY A 125 -3.78 13.42 -30.71
C GLY A 125 -2.81 14.43 -31.33
N TYR A 126 -2.69 15.63 -30.77
CA TYR A 126 -1.74 16.63 -31.24
C TYR A 126 -0.29 16.12 -31.24
N LEU A 127 0.15 15.47 -30.15
CA LEU A 127 1.49 14.87 -30.04
C LEU A 127 1.69 13.71 -31.02
N ALA A 128 0.62 13.01 -31.39
CA ALA A 128 0.63 11.95 -32.41
C ALA A 128 0.65 12.49 -33.85
N GLY A 129 0.54 13.81 -34.05
CA GLY A 129 0.45 14.43 -35.37
C GLY A 129 -0.95 14.40 -35.99
N TYR A 130 -1.97 14.09 -35.18
CA TYR A 130 -3.37 14.08 -35.59
C TYR A 130 -3.99 15.49 -35.51
N ASN A 131 -4.84 15.83 -36.47
CA ASN A 131 -5.42 17.18 -36.64
C ASN A 131 -6.93 17.26 -36.35
N GLY A 132 -7.55 16.18 -35.86
CA GLY A 132 -8.99 16.18 -35.56
C GLY A 132 -9.91 15.79 -36.74
N SER A 133 -9.39 15.33 -37.88
CA SER A 133 -10.17 15.02 -39.09
C SER A 133 -11.04 13.76 -39.05
N TRP A 134 -10.95 12.94 -38.00
CA TRP A 134 -11.58 11.61 -37.92
C TRP A 134 -12.30 11.38 -36.59
N ASP A 135 -13.56 10.96 -36.64
CA ASP A 135 -14.44 10.95 -35.46
C ASP A 135 -14.48 9.62 -34.67
N PHE A 136 -13.45 8.77 -34.82
CA PHE A 136 -13.32 7.51 -34.08
C PHE A 136 -14.59 6.63 -34.06
N PRO A 137 -15.15 6.26 -35.23
CA PRO A 137 -16.28 5.33 -35.28
C PRO A 137 -15.96 4.00 -34.57
N SER A 138 -16.89 3.55 -33.73
CA SER A 138 -16.72 2.36 -32.90
C SER A 138 -16.50 1.10 -33.74
N GLY A 139 -15.48 0.32 -33.41
CA GLY A 139 -15.16 -0.95 -34.08
C GLY A 139 -14.48 -0.84 -35.44
N GLU A 140 -14.30 0.38 -35.97
CA GLU A 140 -13.59 0.59 -37.23
C GLU A 140 -12.07 0.48 -37.05
N ILE A 141 -11.40 0.17 -38.16
CA ILE A 141 -9.93 0.13 -38.20
C ILE A 141 -9.39 1.56 -38.24
N TYR A 142 -8.32 1.80 -37.48
CA TYR A 142 -7.63 3.08 -37.52
C TYR A 142 -7.04 3.39 -38.90
N PRO A 143 -7.18 4.64 -39.40
CA PRO A 143 -6.58 5.02 -40.67
C PRO A 143 -5.06 5.15 -40.57
N ASP A 144 -4.34 4.88 -41.66
CA ASP A 144 -2.86 4.80 -41.68
C ASP A 144 -2.14 6.08 -41.25
N TYR A 145 -2.79 7.24 -41.43
CA TYR A 145 -2.22 8.54 -41.05
C TYR A 145 -2.36 8.85 -39.55
N LEU A 146 -3.12 8.06 -38.79
CA LEU A 146 -3.38 8.27 -37.38
C LEU A 146 -2.55 7.32 -36.52
N ASP A 147 -1.58 7.87 -35.78
CA ASP A 147 -0.78 7.11 -34.83
C ASP A 147 -1.52 6.91 -33.50
N TYR A 148 -2.50 6.00 -33.49
CA TYR A 148 -3.27 5.65 -32.29
C TYR A 148 -2.39 5.02 -31.20
N VAL A 149 -1.25 4.41 -31.56
CA VAL A 149 -0.33 3.79 -30.60
C VAL A 149 0.29 4.86 -29.70
N LYS A 150 0.74 6.00 -30.26
CA LYS A 150 1.21 7.13 -29.45
C LYS A 150 0.13 7.68 -28.52
N MET A 151 -1.12 7.78 -29.00
CA MET A 151 -2.25 8.21 -28.18
C MET A 151 -2.50 7.26 -27.00
N ARG A 152 -2.47 5.94 -27.26
CA ARG A 152 -2.58 4.91 -26.22
C ARG A 152 -1.43 4.95 -25.23
N LEU A 153 -0.18 5.11 -25.69
CA LEU A 153 0.99 5.25 -24.81
C LEU A 153 0.86 6.45 -23.87
N PHE A 154 0.37 7.58 -24.39
CA PHE A 154 0.11 8.76 -23.58
C PHE A 154 -0.92 8.47 -22.48
N ASN A 155 -2.06 7.86 -22.81
CA ASN A 155 -3.09 7.51 -21.82
C ASN A 155 -2.58 6.47 -20.80
N ALA A 156 -1.88 5.44 -21.28
CA ALA A 156 -1.29 4.39 -20.44
C ALA A 156 -0.23 4.93 -19.47
N SER A 157 0.44 6.04 -19.79
CA SER A 157 1.42 6.66 -18.90
C SER A 157 0.80 7.14 -17.57
N PHE A 158 -0.41 7.70 -17.59
CA PHE A 158 -1.10 8.12 -16.37
C PHE A 158 -1.42 6.93 -15.46
N SER A 159 -1.87 5.82 -16.05
CA SER A 159 -2.09 4.57 -15.31
C SER A 159 -0.77 4.03 -14.74
N ALA A 160 0.34 4.10 -15.48
CA ALA A 160 1.65 3.65 -15.00
C ALA A 160 2.13 4.49 -13.80
N LEU A 161 1.87 5.79 -13.81
CA LEU A 161 2.22 6.71 -12.72
C LEU A 161 1.42 6.48 -11.43
N CYS A 162 0.28 5.79 -11.49
CA CYS A 162 -0.44 5.37 -10.28
C CYS A 162 0.38 4.40 -9.41
N VAL A 163 1.31 3.62 -9.99
CA VAL A 163 2.15 2.66 -9.25
C VAL A 163 3.14 3.36 -8.31
N PRO A 164 4.03 4.26 -8.78
CA PRO A 164 4.89 5.01 -7.87
C PRO A 164 4.08 5.91 -6.91
N LEU A 165 2.93 6.43 -7.34
CA LEU A 165 2.04 7.18 -6.45
C LEU A 165 1.55 6.31 -5.28
N ALA A 166 1.11 5.08 -5.54
CA ALA A 166 0.69 4.14 -4.50
C ALA A 166 1.84 3.81 -3.54
N TYR A 167 3.05 3.58 -4.07
CA TYR A 167 4.25 3.32 -3.29
C TYR A 167 4.59 4.48 -2.33
N PHE A 168 4.65 5.72 -2.84
CA PHE A 168 4.94 6.89 -2.02
C PHE A 168 3.82 7.21 -1.04
N THR A 169 2.56 6.97 -1.41
CA THR A 169 1.41 7.12 -0.51
C THR A 169 1.52 6.15 0.66
N ALA A 170 1.80 4.87 0.41
CA ALA A 170 1.97 3.87 1.46
C ALA A 170 3.13 4.21 2.40
N LYS A 171 4.23 4.78 1.87
CA LYS A 171 5.33 5.28 2.70
C LYS A 171 4.97 6.53 3.50
N ALA A 172 4.22 7.46 2.91
CA ALA A 172 3.77 8.67 3.60
C ALA A 172 2.82 8.37 4.77
N ILE A 173 2.02 7.31 4.66
CA ILE A 173 1.15 6.80 5.75
C ILE A 173 1.97 6.19 6.90
N GLY A 174 3.23 5.79 6.66
CA GLY A 174 4.10 5.17 7.66
C GLY A 174 3.95 3.64 7.75
N PHE A 175 3.52 2.99 6.67
CA PHE A 175 3.45 1.53 6.63
C PHE A 175 4.84 0.86 6.64
N SER A 176 4.88 -0.38 7.13
CA SER A 176 6.08 -1.21 7.07
C SER A 176 6.49 -1.48 5.62
N LEU A 177 7.79 -1.66 5.35
CA LEU A 177 8.30 -1.92 3.99
C LEU A 177 7.57 -3.06 3.26
N PRO A 178 7.35 -4.24 3.89
CA PRO A 178 6.61 -5.32 3.25
C PRO A 178 5.19 -4.92 2.86
N THR A 179 4.52 -4.12 3.69
CA THR A 179 3.17 -3.60 3.40
C THR A 179 3.21 -2.62 2.23
N VAL A 180 4.20 -1.73 2.17
CA VAL A 180 4.37 -0.77 1.06
C VAL A 180 4.55 -1.53 -0.26
N TRP A 181 5.40 -2.56 -0.27
CA TRP A 181 5.64 -3.37 -1.46
C TRP A 181 4.39 -4.15 -1.86
N LEU A 182 3.69 -4.76 -0.90
CA LEU A 182 2.44 -5.45 -1.16
C LEU A 182 1.41 -4.52 -1.81
N MET A 183 1.18 -3.33 -1.25
CA MET A 183 0.25 -2.34 -1.81
C MET A 183 0.65 -1.91 -3.23
N THR A 184 1.94 -1.71 -3.46
CA THR A 184 2.46 -1.34 -4.78
C THR A 184 2.26 -2.45 -5.81
N VAL A 185 2.52 -3.70 -5.42
CA VAL A 185 2.31 -4.89 -6.27
C VAL A 185 0.83 -5.08 -6.61
N LEU A 186 -0.08 -4.87 -5.65
CA LEU A 186 -1.52 -4.94 -5.91
C LEU A 186 -1.95 -3.92 -6.97
N VAL A 187 -1.49 -2.67 -6.90
CA VAL A 187 -1.79 -1.63 -7.91
C VAL A 187 -1.06 -1.90 -9.24
N LEU A 188 0.14 -2.49 -9.20
CA LEU A 188 0.90 -2.84 -10.40
C LEU A 188 0.16 -3.88 -11.26
N PHE A 189 -0.44 -4.89 -10.63
CA PHE A 189 -1.16 -5.99 -11.28
C PHE A 189 -2.69 -5.85 -11.26
N GLU A 190 -3.20 -4.67 -10.91
CA GLU A 190 -4.63 -4.39 -11.00
C GLU A 190 -5.05 -4.35 -12.48
N ASN A 191 -5.87 -5.32 -12.88
CA ASN A 191 -6.31 -5.47 -14.27
C ASN A 191 -7.14 -4.28 -14.74
N SER A 192 -7.97 -3.70 -13.86
CA SER A 192 -8.82 -2.55 -14.20
C SER A 192 -8.01 -1.32 -14.62
N TYR A 193 -6.74 -1.23 -14.23
CA TYR A 193 -5.82 -0.16 -14.64
C TYR A 193 -5.00 -0.50 -15.89
N SER A 194 -5.03 -1.76 -16.32
CA SER A 194 -4.24 -2.28 -17.44
C SER A 194 -5.06 -2.46 -18.72
N THR A 195 -6.38 -2.63 -18.60
CA THR A 195 -7.28 -2.84 -19.74
C THR A 195 -7.51 -1.56 -20.55
N LEU A 196 -7.41 -1.69 -21.88
CA LEU A 196 -7.88 -0.74 -22.89
C LEU A 196 -9.35 -0.99 -23.21
#